data_AF-A0A960U1H9-F1
#
_entry.id   AF-A0A960U1H9-F1
#
_cell.length_a   1.000
_cell.length_b   1.000
_cell.length_c   1.000
_cell.angle_alpha   90.00
_cell.angle_beta   90.00
_cell.angle_gamma   90.00
#
_symmetry.space_group_name_H-M   'P 1'
#
loop_
_entity.id
_entity.type
_entity.pdbx_description
1 polymer ?
#
loop_
_entity_poly.entity_id
_entity_poly.type
_entity_poly.pdbx_seq_one_letter_code
_entity_poly.pdbx_strand_id
1 'polypeptide(L)'
;PGRDMLLARAGKAFEEMRAVLGVAHRAPEEFRRDKVERFLRDAPLTREQIEEKIQQRTDARAAKDFAASDAIRDELAAQGVIVKDTPDGTVWTVR
;
A
#
# COMPACT_ATOMS: atom_id res chain seq x y z
N PRO A 1 -3.27 14.21 -30.21
CA PRO A 1 -4.38 13.44 -30.82
C PRO A 1 -4.19 11.90 -30.83
N GLY A 2 -3.04 11.35 -31.24
CA GLY A 2 -2.85 9.89 -31.39
C GLY A 2 -2.66 9.10 -30.08
N ARG A 3 -2.04 9.70 -29.05
CA ARG A 3 -1.75 9.03 -27.77
C ARG A 3 -3.03 8.73 -26.96
N ASP A 4 -3.97 9.66 -26.92
CA ASP A 4 -5.22 9.49 -26.19
C ASP A 4 -6.10 8.42 -26.83
N MET A 5 -6.08 8.33 -28.17
CA MET A 5 -6.81 7.29 -28.90
C MET A 5 -6.21 5.90 -28.67
N LEU A 6 -4.88 5.80 -28.54
CA LEU A 6 -4.20 4.55 -28.17
C LEU A 6 -4.49 4.15 -26.72
N LEU A 7 -4.47 5.09 -25.78
CA LEU A 7 -4.81 4.84 -24.37
C LEU A 7 -6.27 4.41 -24.20
N ALA A 8 -7.21 5.06 -24.91
CA ALA A 8 -8.61 4.68 -24.89
C ALA A 8 -8.84 3.26 -25.44
N ARG A 9 -8.14 2.90 -26.53
CA ARG A 9 -8.26 1.58 -27.16
C ARG A 9 -7.65 0.48 -26.29
N ALA A 10 -6.52 0.75 -25.65
CA ALA A 10 -5.90 -0.14 -24.68
C ALA A 10 -6.80 -0.35 -23.44
N GLY A 11 -7.42 0.73 -22.94
CA GLY A 11 -8.39 0.65 -21.84
C GLY A 11 -9.58 -0.26 -22.18
N LYS A 12 -10.17 -0.08 -23.37
CA LYS A 12 -11.30 -0.91 -23.82
C LYS A 12 -10.92 -2.39 -23.98
N ALA A 13 -9.77 -2.69 -24.57
CA ALA A 13 -9.28 -4.06 -24.70
C ALA A 13 -9.04 -4.72 -23.33
N PHE A 14 -8.59 -3.94 -22.35
CA PHE A 14 -8.40 -4.41 -20.98
C PHE A 14 -9.74 -4.71 -20.29
N GLU A 15 -10.77 -3.89 -20.47
CA GLU A 15 -12.14 -4.16 -19.97
C GLU A 15 -12.74 -5.44 -20.57
N GLU A 16 -12.58 -5.65 -21.88
CA GLU A 16 -13.05 -6.87 -22.55
C GLU A 16 -12.32 -8.13 -22.01
N MET A 17 -11.01 -8.01 -21.77
CA MET A 17 -10.22 -9.11 -21.20
C MET A 17 -10.61 -9.40 -19.73
N ARG A 18 -10.94 -8.37 -18.93
CA ARG A 18 -11.48 -8.54 -17.57
C ARG A 18 -12.80 -9.29 -17.57
N ALA A 19 -13.69 -8.97 -18.50
CA ALA A 19 -15.00 -9.61 -18.62
C ALA A 19 -14.90 -11.10 -19.01
N VAL A 20 -13.95 -11.47 -19.88
CA VAL A 20 -13.77 -12.87 -20.32
C VAL A 20 -13.01 -13.70 -19.29
N LEU A 21 -11.97 -13.14 -18.65
CA LEU A 21 -11.15 -13.88 -17.69
C LEU A 21 -11.76 -13.92 -16.27
N GLY A 22 -12.78 -13.09 -16.00
CA GLY A 22 -13.37 -12.94 -14.65
C GLY A 22 -12.41 -12.35 -13.61
N VAL A 23 -11.28 -11.82 -14.06
CA VAL A 23 -10.23 -11.22 -13.23
C VAL A 23 -10.43 -9.70 -13.21
N ALA A 24 -10.25 -9.08 -12.03
CA ALA A 24 -10.37 -7.63 -11.82
C ALA A 24 -11.79 -7.04 -12.00
N HIS A 25 -12.82 -7.77 -11.54
CA HIS A 25 -14.20 -7.27 -11.42
C HIS A 25 -14.38 -6.14 -10.38
N ARG A 26 -13.38 -5.86 -9.55
CA ARG A 26 -13.41 -4.83 -8.50
C ARG A 26 -12.45 -3.71 -8.81
N ALA A 27 -12.83 -2.48 -8.45
CA ALA A 27 -11.98 -1.31 -8.62
C ALA A 27 -10.61 -1.53 -7.93
N PRO A 28 -9.50 -0.99 -8.45
CA PRO A 28 -8.17 -1.14 -7.83
C PRO A 28 -8.14 -0.71 -6.36
N GLU A 29 -8.99 0.23 -5.97
CA GLU A 29 -9.14 0.71 -4.60
C GLU A 29 -9.82 -0.30 -3.68
N GLU A 30 -10.84 -1.01 -4.19
CA GLU A 30 -11.52 -2.09 -3.45
C GLU A 30 -10.57 -3.25 -3.20
N PHE A 31 -9.72 -3.59 -4.18
CA PHE A 31 -8.70 -4.61 -3.98
C PHE A 31 -7.68 -4.22 -2.91
N ARG A 32 -7.28 -2.94 -2.87
CA ARG A 32 -6.37 -2.41 -1.84
C ARG A 32 -7.01 -2.48 -0.46
N ARG A 33 -8.29 -2.12 -0.36
CA ARG A 33 -9.05 -2.18 0.89
C ARG A 33 -9.23 -3.62 1.38
N ASP A 34 -9.65 -4.53 0.51
CA ASP A 34 -9.85 -5.95 0.85
C ASP A 34 -8.55 -6.62 1.31
N LYS A 35 -7.42 -6.27 0.70
CA LYS A 35 -6.10 -6.75 1.15
C LYS A 35 -5.77 -6.26 2.56
N VAL A 36 -5.95 -4.97 2.84
CA VAL A 36 -5.71 -4.41 4.17
C VAL A 36 -6.68 -5.00 5.20
N GLU A 37 -7.95 -5.17 4.87
CA GLU A 37 -8.95 -5.73 5.77
C GLU A 37 -8.69 -7.20 6.09
N ARG A 38 -8.28 -7.99 5.09
CA ARG A 38 -7.86 -9.37 5.29
C ARG A 38 -6.58 -9.46 6.12
N PHE A 39 -5.62 -8.58 5.84
CA PHE A 39 -4.40 -8.48 6.63
C PHE A 39 -4.71 -8.14 8.09
N LEU A 40 -5.52 -7.12 8.37
CA LEU A 40 -5.88 -6.72 9.74
C LEU A 40 -6.70 -7.79 10.49
N ARG A 41 -7.33 -8.73 9.78
CA ARG A 41 -8.06 -9.85 10.39
C ARG A 41 -7.13 -10.97 10.86
N ASP A 42 -6.08 -11.24 10.09
CA ASP A 42 -5.15 -12.37 10.32
C ASP A 42 -3.81 -11.92 10.94
N ALA A 43 -3.50 -10.62 10.91
CA ALA A 43 -2.24 -10.07 11.41
C ALA A 43 -2.25 -9.89 12.93
N PRO A 44 -1.09 -10.08 13.59
CA PRO A 44 -0.93 -9.84 15.02
C PRO A 44 -0.91 -8.35 15.40
N LEU A 45 -0.91 -7.44 14.41
CA LEU A 45 -0.88 -5.99 14.64
C LEU A 45 -2.21 -5.34 14.31
N THR A 46 -2.69 -4.50 15.22
CA THR A 46 -3.80 -3.58 14.96
C THR A 46 -3.33 -2.36 14.18
N ARG A 47 -4.28 -1.62 13.61
CA ARG A 47 -4.02 -0.35 12.93
C ARG A 47 -3.31 0.64 13.85
N GLU A 48 -3.72 0.72 15.10
CA GLU A 48 -3.13 1.63 16.09
C GLU A 48 -1.67 1.31 16.33
N GLN A 49 -1.31 0.03 16.43
CA GLN A 49 0.09 -0.39 16.64
C GLN A 49 0.97 -0.06 15.42
N ILE A 50 0.43 -0.17 14.21
CA ILE A 50 1.14 0.25 12.98
C ILE A 50 1.38 1.75 13.01
N GLU A 51 0.36 2.55 13.35
CA GLU A 51 0.46 4.01 13.44
C GLU A 51 1.45 4.44 14.51
N GLU A 52 1.45 3.77 15.67
CA GLU A 52 2.41 4.03 16.75
C GLU A 52 3.85 3.75 16.31
N LYS A 53 4.11 2.62 15.65
CA LYS A 53 5.44 2.32 15.08
C LYS A 53 5.86 3.34 14.02
N ILE A 54 4.93 3.77 13.16
CA ILE A 54 5.21 4.83 12.17
C ILE A 54 5.58 6.15 12.86
N GLN A 55 4.90 6.49 13.95
CA GLN A 55 5.23 7.67 14.74
C GLN A 55 6.62 7.54 15.39
N GLN A 56 6.92 6.41 16.04
CA GLN A 56 8.23 6.13 16.63
C GLN A 56 9.35 6.24 15.59
N ARG A 57 9.12 5.75 14.37
CA ARG A 57 10.06 5.91 13.25
C ARG A 57 10.25 7.37 12.87
N THR A 58 9.17 8.15 12.83
CA THR A 58 9.21 9.59 12.51
C THR A 58 10.00 10.35 13.57
N ASP A 59 9.77 10.02 14.84
CA ASP A 59 10.47 10.60 15.98
C ASP A 59 11.96 10.21 15.98
N ALA A 60 12.29 8.95 15.70
CA ALA A 60 13.66 8.48 15.54
C ALA A 60 14.38 9.22 14.41
N ARG A 61 13.70 9.43 13.27
CA ARG A 61 14.24 10.21 12.15
C ARG A 61 14.45 11.68 12.50
N ALA A 62 13.54 12.28 13.28
CA ALA A 62 13.67 13.65 13.79
C ALA A 62 14.84 13.77 14.78
N ALA A 63 15.06 12.76 15.61
CA ALA A 63 16.19 12.63 16.51
C ALA A 63 17.52 12.28 15.82
N LYS A 64 17.50 12.10 14.47
CA LYS A 64 18.64 11.61 13.65
C LYS A 64 19.14 10.22 14.04
N ASP A 65 18.30 9.43 14.69
CA ASP A 65 18.55 8.02 14.97
C ASP A 65 18.10 7.16 13.77
N PHE A 66 18.97 7.09 12.77
CA PHE A 66 18.73 6.30 11.57
C PHE A 66 18.69 4.79 11.86
N ALA A 67 19.42 4.33 12.88
CA ALA A 67 19.47 2.91 13.25
C ALA A 67 18.12 2.46 13.83
N ALA A 68 17.54 3.23 14.76
CA ALA A 68 16.21 2.96 15.30
C ALA A 68 15.12 3.06 14.22
N SER A 69 15.20 4.07 13.33
CA SER A 69 14.26 4.20 12.21
C SER A 69 14.30 2.98 11.27
N ASP A 70 15.50 2.48 10.92
CA ASP A 70 15.65 1.30 10.07
C ASP A 70 15.16 0.02 10.77
N ALA A 71 15.43 -0.15 12.06
CA ALA A 71 14.93 -1.29 12.83
C ALA A 71 13.39 -1.35 12.84
N ILE A 72 12.73 -0.21 13.04
CA ILE A 72 11.26 -0.13 13.02
C ILE A 72 10.72 -0.40 11.62
N ARG A 73 11.39 0.09 10.56
CA ARG A 73 11.00 -0.19 9.17
C ARG A 73 11.07 -1.69 8.89
N ASP A 74 12.13 -2.35 9.32
CA ASP A 74 12.34 -3.77 9.04
C ASP A 74 11.35 -4.63 9.85
N GLU A 75 10.99 -4.23 11.07
CA GLU A 75 9.96 -4.90 11.86
C GLU A 75 8.57 -4.81 11.19
N LEU A 76 8.18 -3.62 10.73
CA LEU A 76 6.95 -3.41 9.97
C LEU A 76 6.95 -4.24 8.67
N ALA A 77 8.08 -4.26 7.96
CA ALA A 77 8.24 -5.03 6.73
C ALA A 77 8.16 -6.54 6.98
N ALA A 78 8.73 -7.04 8.10
CA ALA A 78 8.64 -8.44 8.50
C ALA A 78 7.20 -8.87 8.81
N GLN A 79 6.39 -7.94 9.32
CA GLN A 79 4.97 -8.14 9.52
C GLN A 79 4.15 -7.95 8.24
N GLY A 80 4.76 -7.57 7.11
CA GLY A 80 4.09 -7.39 5.83
C GLY A 80 3.54 -5.98 5.60
N VAL A 81 3.86 -5.02 6.48
CA VAL A 81 3.50 -3.60 6.38
C VAL A 81 4.66 -2.83 5.74
N ILE A 82 4.39 -2.22 4.59
CA ILE A 82 5.34 -1.39 3.85
C ILE A 82 4.96 0.08 4.05
N VAL A 83 5.83 0.83 4.70
CA VAL A 83 5.68 2.27 4.91
C VAL A 83 6.34 3.03 3.77
N LYS A 84 5.60 3.97 3.19
CA LYS A 84 6.05 4.87 2.12
C LYS A 84 5.85 6.31 2.55
N ASP A 85 6.97 7.03 2.71
CA ASP A 85 6.92 8.48 2.92
C ASP A 85 6.56 9.17 1.61
N THR A 86 5.59 10.08 1.67
CA THR A 86 5.29 11.02 0.58
C THR A 86 5.31 12.45 1.13
N PRO A 87 5.50 13.47 0.28
CA PRO A 87 5.46 14.87 0.71
C PRO A 87 4.15 15.25 1.42
N ASP A 88 3.04 14.61 1.02
CA ASP A 88 1.69 14.81 1.59
C ASP A 88 1.44 14.03 2.88
N GLY A 89 2.37 13.16 3.30
CA GLY A 89 2.24 12.37 4.52
C GLY A 89 2.81 10.96 4.40
N THR A 90 2.77 10.23 5.52
CA THR A 90 3.22 8.84 5.56
C THR A 90 2.06 7.91 5.22
N VAL A 91 2.18 7.17 4.13
CA VAL A 91 1.19 6.18 3.71
C VAL A 91 1.78 4.78 3.83
N TRP A 92 0.99 3.82 4.31
CA TRP A 92 1.43 2.43 4.42
C TRP A 92 0.52 1.50 3.60
N THR A 93 1.10 0.42 3.10
CA THR A 93 0.40 -0.63 2.36
C THR A 93 0.81 -1.98 2.92
N VAL A 94 -0.08 -2.96 2.81
CA VAL A 94 0.25 -4.37 3.11
C VAL A 94 0.73 -5.06 1.85
N ARG A 95 1.66 -6.01 1.99
CA ARG A 95 2.18 -6.82 0.87
C ARG A 95 1.15 -7.84 0.38
#